data_AF-A0A552CRC6-F1
#
_entry.id   AF-A0A552CRC6-F1
#
_cell.length_a   1.000
_cell.length_b   1.000
_cell.length_c   1.000
_cell.angle_alpha   90.00
_cell.angle_beta   90.00
_cell.angle_gamma   90.00
#
_symmetry.space_group_name_H-M   'P 1'
#
loop_
_entity.id
_entity.type
_entity.pdbx_description
1 polymer ?
#
loop_
_entity_poly.entity_id
_entity_poly.type
_entity_poly.pdbx_seq_one_letter_code
_entity_poly.pdbx_strand_id
1 'polypeptide(L)'
;MTNTTALKWLNLSQEELNNYPDLLVQIYQEKVHGTLIKQVFSPAEMNQVAQKIKANEVDLHPTVFGATIGLSLSQKITSDRDYFQEADKFRKIVKQLFVTNFEKKIESIISQISGGAEIEIPQENSRYYTPATIRLVNPQTGGIPPHTGSEFLYNAGYDFLKNQADLADSMSYFLVIDKPESGGELVIYDLFLSATDKTQEDLLAFFLDVKTKIDVCSQISLNPDVGDMIIFKGSTIMHKVANVEGTQKRLTIGGFLAFSHEERSSGEGEHKKIYYWS
;
A
#
# COMPACT_ATOMS: atom_id res chain seq x y z
N MET A 1 20.94 21.93 -11.97
CA MET A 1 21.62 20.62 -12.02
C MET A 1 20.90 19.71 -11.06
N THR A 2 19.91 18.96 -11.54
CA THR A 2 19.19 17.97 -10.74
C THR A 2 20.08 16.73 -10.64
N ASN A 3 20.65 16.48 -9.46
CA ASN A 3 21.20 15.17 -9.16
C ASN A 3 20.03 14.18 -9.20
N THR A 4 19.79 13.53 -10.33
CA THR A 4 18.86 12.41 -10.43
C THR A 4 19.55 11.20 -9.81
N THR A 5 19.31 10.99 -8.51
CA THR A 5 19.69 9.75 -7.86
C THR A 5 18.79 8.66 -8.40
N ALA A 6 19.35 7.70 -9.14
CA ALA A 6 18.55 6.61 -9.71
C ALA A 6 17.71 5.90 -8.64
N LEU A 7 16.45 5.57 -8.98
CA LEU A 7 15.57 4.75 -8.14
C LEU A 7 16.27 3.44 -7.75
N LYS A 8 16.43 3.23 -6.46
CA LYS A 8 17.04 2.05 -5.83
C LYS A 8 15.96 1.07 -5.38
N TRP A 9 16.01 -0.15 -5.88
CA TRP A 9 15.03 -1.18 -5.59
C TRP A 9 15.70 -2.49 -5.20
N LEU A 10 15.16 -3.20 -4.21
CA LEU A 10 15.60 -4.55 -3.84
C LEU A 10 14.61 -5.60 -4.34
N ASN A 11 15.13 -6.76 -4.74
CA ASN A 11 14.32 -7.91 -5.12
C ASN A 11 14.77 -9.09 -4.27
N LEU A 12 13.94 -9.45 -3.29
CA LEU A 12 14.28 -10.36 -2.21
C LEU A 12 13.34 -11.56 -2.22
N SER A 13 13.86 -12.72 -1.88
CA SER A 13 13.10 -13.85 -1.36
C SER A 13 12.80 -13.66 0.13
N GLN A 14 11.88 -14.45 0.68
CA GLN A 14 11.60 -14.43 2.12
C GLN A 14 12.83 -14.83 2.97
N GLU A 15 13.69 -15.71 2.45
CA GLU A 15 14.90 -16.16 3.16
C GLU A 15 15.94 -15.04 3.30
N GLU A 16 15.95 -14.10 2.37
CA GLU A 16 16.87 -12.96 2.37
C GLU A 16 16.44 -11.83 3.30
N LEU A 17 15.20 -11.80 3.79
CA LEU A 17 14.67 -10.70 4.61
C LEU A 17 15.48 -10.47 5.89
N ASN A 18 15.97 -11.55 6.51
CA ASN A 18 16.80 -11.46 7.72
C ASN A 18 18.15 -10.74 7.48
N ASN A 19 18.59 -10.60 6.22
CA ASN A 19 19.79 -9.84 5.88
C ASN A 19 19.51 -8.32 5.79
N TYR A 20 18.25 -7.90 5.88
CA TYR A 20 17.82 -6.51 5.77
C TYR A 20 16.89 -6.12 6.93
N PRO A 21 17.33 -6.28 8.19
CA PRO A 21 16.48 -6.05 9.36
C PRO A 21 15.95 -4.61 9.44
N ASP A 22 16.66 -3.63 8.85
CA ASP A 22 16.29 -2.21 8.87
C ASP A 22 15.71 -1.70 7.54
N LEU A 23 15.23 -2.58 6.65
CA LEU A 23 14.81 -2.16 5.30
C LEU A 23 13.72 -1.08 5.32
N LEU A 24 12.74 -1.16 6.22
CA LEU A 24 11.70 -0.12 6.32
C LEU A 24 12.28 1.21 6.79
N VAL A 25 13.29 1.20 7.67
CA VAL A 25 14.01 2.43 8.04
C VAL A 25 14.79 2.98 6.85
N GLN A 26 15.39 2.11 6.03
CA GLN A 26 16.08 2.52 4.81
C GLN A 26 15.13 3.09 3.75
N ILE A 27 13.92 2.54 3.62
CA ILE A 27 12.86 3.09 2.76
C ILE A 27 12.38 4.44 3.30
N TYR A 28 12.15 4.53 4.61
CA TYR A 28 11.76 5.78 5.26
C TYR A 28 12.78 6.89 5.02
N GLN A 29 14.07 6.59 5.13
CA GLN A 29 15.19 7.51 4.92
C GLN A 29 15.60 7.68 3.44
N GLU A 30 14.83 7.11 2.50
CA GLU A 30 15.08 7.17 1.05
C GLU A 30 16.47 6.64 0.62
N LYS A 31 17.10 5.77 1.43
CA LYS A 31 18.34 5.05 1.06
C LYS A 31 18.06 3.96 0.04
N VAL A 32 16.85 3.38 0.11
CA VAL A 32 16.21 2.47 -0.83
C VAL A 32 14.81 3.04 -1.09
N HIS A 33 14.24 2.87 -2.28
CA HIS A 33 12.95 3.47 -2.63
C HIS A 33 11.79 2.46 -2.52
N GLY A 34 12.11 1.17 -2.57
CA GLY A 34 11.18 0.09 -2.30
C GLY A 34 11.82 -1.28 -2.48
N THR A 35 11.01 -2.30 -2.25
CA THR A 35 11.39 -3.70 -2.36
C THR A 35 10.26 -4.53 -2.95
N LEU A 36 10.63 -5.56 -3.71
CA LEU A 36 9.77 -6.67 -4.09
C LEU A 36 10.20 -7.88 -3.27
N ILE A 37 9.24 -8.49 -2.56
CA ILE A 37 9.44 -9.69 -1.76
C ILE A 37 8.69 -10.84 -2.43
N LYS A 38 9.43 -11.82 -2.93
CA LYS A 38 8.90 -12.93 -3.72
C LYS A 38 8.10 -13.90 -2.87
N GLN A 39 6.97 -14.33 -3.43
CA GLN A 39 6.14 -15.43 -2.96
C GLN A 39 5.84 -15.36 -1.46
N VAL A 40 5.53 -14.17 -0.93
CA VAL A 40 5.07 -14.01 0.47
C VAL A 40 3.90 -14.95 0.75
N PHE A 41 3.01 -15.11 -0.22
CA PHE A 41 2.06 -16.20 -0.29
C PHE A 41 2.37 -17.10 -1.48
N SER A 42 2.06 -18.39 -1.35
CA SER A 42 2.23 -19.32 -2.47
C SER A 42 1.26 -18.98 -3.61
N PRO A 43 1.65 -19.19 -4.89
CA PRO A 43 0.73 -19.04 -6.01
C PRO A 43 -0.52 -19.92 -5.89
N ALA A 44 -0.39 -21.11 -5.31
CA ALA A 44 -1.52 -22.01 -5.08
C ALA A 44 -2.56 -21.43 -4.12
N GLU A 45 -2.13 -20.84 -3.00
CA GLU A 45 -3.04 -20.17 -2.06
C GLU A 45 -3.69 -18.94 -2.70
N MET A 46 -2.93 -18.13 -3.44
CA MET A 46 -3.48 -16.96 -4.11
C MET A 46 -4.50 -17.33 -5.18
N ASN A 47 -4.28 -18.40 -5.94
CA ASN A 47 -5.27 -18.92 -6.89
C ASN A 47 -6.56 -19.35 -6.19
N GLN A 48 -6.49 -19.97 -5.01
CA GLN A 48 -7.68 -20.30 -4.21
C GLN A 48 -8.42 -19.04 -3.74
N VAL A 49 -7.68 -18.03 -3.27
CA VAL A 49 -8.26 -16.72 -2.90
C VAL A 49 -8.96 -16.08 -4.09
N ALA A 50 -8.31 -16.03 -5.26
CA ALA A 50 -8.87 -15.48 -6.48
C ALA A 50 -10.16 -16.20 -6.90
N GLN A 51 -10.17 -17.54 -6.85
CA GLN A 51 -11.36 -18.34 -7.14
C GLN A 51 -12.50 -18.06 -6.16
N LYS A 52 -12.21 -17.97 -4.85
CA LYS A 52 -13.22 -17.62 -3.85
C LYS A 52 -13.79 -16.23 -4.07
N ILE A 53 -12.97 -15.23 -4.42
CA ILE A 53 -13.44 -13.87 -4.75
C ILE A 53 -14.34 -13.90 -5.99
N LYS A 54 -13.99 -14.69 -7.01
CA LYS A 54 -14.80 -14.83 -8.24
C LYS A 54 -16.11 -15.58 -8.01
N ALA A 55 -16.14 -16.54 -7.07
CA ALA A 55 -17.29 -17.39 -6.79
C ALA A 55 -18.25 -16.81 -5.73
N ASN A 56 -17.76 -15.99 -4.81
CA ASN A 56 -18.56 -15.37 -3.76
C ASN A 56 -19.10 -14.02 -4.23
N GLU A 57 -20.38 -13.74 -3.99
CA GLU A 57 -20.92 -12.37 -3.98
C GLU A 57 -20.39 -11.63 -2.73
N VAL A 58 -19.11 -11.32 -2.72
CA VAL A 58 -18.53 -10.37 -1.78
C VAL A 58 -19.10 -8.99 -2.06
N ASP A 59 -19.37 -8.21 -1.01
CA ASP A 59 -19.85 -6.84 -1.19
C ASP A 59 -18.77 -6.02 -1.90
N LEU A 60 -19.07 -5.63 -3.13
CA LEU A 60 -18.18 -4.87 -4.00
C LEU A 60 -18.59 -3.41 -3.95
N HIS A 61 -17.66 -2.54 -3.58
CA HIS A 61 -17.84 -1.10 -3.69
C HIS A 61 -17.31 -0.63 -5.05
N PRO A 62 -18.17 -0.09 -5.94
CA PRO A 62 -17.71 0.39 -7.23
C PRO A 62 -16.69 1.53 -7.12
N THR A 63 -15.74 1.56 -8.03
CA THR A 63 -14.76 2.63 -8.21
C THR A 63 -14.66 3.00 -9.69
N VAL A 64 -13.95 4.08 -10.01
CA VAL A 64 -13.77 4.54 -11.41
C VAL A 64 -13.18 3.45 -12.31
N PHE A 65 -12.25 2.64 -11.79
CA PHE A 65 -11.49 1.66 -12.57
C PHE A 65 -11.85 0.19 -12.26
N GLY A 66 -12.93 -0.02 -11.50
CA GLY A 66 -13.36 -1.36 -11.09
C GLY A 66 -14.08 -1.36 -9.75
N ALA A 67 -13.60 -2.13 -8.78
CA ALA A 67 -14.24 -2.24 -7.48
C ALA A 67 -13.25 -2.50 -6.34
N THR A 68 -13.70 -2.27 -5.11
CA THR A 68 -12.98 -2.69 -3.90
C THR A 68 -13.82 -3.62 -3.04
N ILE A 69 -13.16 -4.52 -2.31
CA ILE A 69 -13.74 -5.20 -1.14
C ILE A 69 -13.12 -4.52 0.08
N GLY A 70 -13.99 -4.03 0.97
CA GLY A 70 -13.60 -3.17 2.08
C GLY A 70 -13.55 -1.70 1.68
N LEU A 71 -13.63 -0.84 2.70
CA LEU A 71 -13.66 0.61 2.57
C LEU A 71 -12.28 1.18 2.92
N SER A 72 -11.72 2.06 2.06
CA SER A 72 -10.47 2.75 2.36
C SER A 72 -10.69 3.86 3.39
N LEU A 73 -9.68 4.15 4.21
CA LEU A 73 -9.71 5.25 5.17
C LEU A 73 -10.01 6.61 4.51
N SER A 74 -9.62 6.83 3.26
CA SER A 74 -9.96 8.05 2.52
C SER A 74 -11.47 8.24 2.32
N GLN A 75 -12.25 7.16 2.43
CA GLN A 75 -13.70 7.16 2.30
C GLN A 75 -14.43 7.22 3.65
N LYS A 76 -13.70 7.24 4.78
CA LYS A 76 -14.28 7.21 6.14
C LYS A 76 -15.34 8.28 6.38
N ILE A 77 -15.14 9.47 5.83
CA ILE A 77 -16.06 10.62 6.04
C ILE A 77 -17.02 10.81 4.85
N THR A 78 -16.62 10.38 3.66
CA THR A 78 -17.40 10.64 2.44
C THR A 78 -18.37 9.51 2.09
N SER A 79 -18.20 8.32 2.66
CA SER A 79 -19.13 7.20 2.48
C SER A 79 -20.33 7.33 3.41
N ASP A 80 -21.48 6.87 2.95
CA ASP A 80 -22.68 6.62 3.77
C ASP A 80 -22.55 5.40 4.69
N ARG A 81 -21.48 4.60 4.53
CA ARG A 81 -21.17 3.42 5.34
C ARG A 81 -20.25 3.78 6.51
N ASP A 82 -20.47 3.13 7.66
CA ASP A 82 -19.56 3.23 8.80
C ASP A 82 -18.26 2.47 8.51
N TYR A 83 -17.15 3.20 8.36
CA TYR A 83 -15.83 2.65 8.04
C TYR A 83 -15.41 1.50 8.95
N PHE A 84 -15.62 1.62 10.26
CA PHE A 84 -15.17 0.62 11.22
C PHE A 84 -16.04 -0.65 11.18
N GLN A 85 -17.34 -0.55 10.88
CA GLN A 85 -18.19 -1.70 10.60
C GLN A 85 -17.73 -2.41 9.33
N GLU A 86 -17.39 -1.65 8.27
CA GLU A 86 -16.86 -2.22 7.04
C GLU A 86 -15.47 -2.85 7.25
N ALA A 87 -14.62 -2.27 8.12
CA ALA A 87 -13.35 -2.84 8.53
C ALA A 87 -13.53 -4.19 9.25
N ASP A 88 -14.44 -4.26 10.22
CA ASP A 88 -14.77 -5.52 10.92
C ASP A 88 -15.29 -6.60 9.97
N LYS A 89 -16.13 -6.22 8.99
CA LYS A 89 -16.60 -7.12 7.94
C LYS A 89 -15.45 -7.59 7.05
N PHE A 90 -14.59 -6.66 6.60
CA PHE A 90 -13.45 -6.98 5.75
C PHE A 90 -12.50 -7.97 6.42
N ARG A 91 -12.14 -7.77 7.69
CA ARG A 91 -11.27 -8.69 8.44
C ARG A 91 -11.86 -10.10 8.52
N LYS A 92 -13.18 -10.23 8.67
CA LYS A 92 -13.88 -11.53 8.63
C LYS A 92 -13.82 -12.16 7.22
N ILE A 93 -14.03 -11.37 6.16
CA ILE A 93 -13.93 -11.84 4.77
C ILE A 93 -12.52 -12.37 4.50
N VAL A 94 -11.48 -11.59 4.82
CA VAL A 94 -10.08 -12.00 4.58
C VAL A 94 -9.75 -13.29 5.34
N LYS A 95 -10.21 -13.45 6.58
CA LYS A 95 -10.03 -14.68 7.36
C LYS A 95 -10.69 -15.91 6.71
N GLN A 96 -11.75 -15.73 5.92
CA GLN A 96 -12.42 -16.81 5.18
C GLN A 96 -11.78 -17.08 3.81
N LEU A 97 -11.23 -16.03 3.18
CA LEU A 97 -10.55 -16.12 1.89
C LEU A 97 -9.24 -16.89 2.01
N PHE A 98 -8.39 -16.51 2.96
CA PHE A 98 -7.05 -17.08 3.11
C PHE A 98 -7.04 -18.32 4.00
N VAL A 99 -6.15 -19.27 3.68
CA VAL A 99 -5.89 -20.43 4.55
C VAL A 99 -4.87 -20.03 5.62
N THR A 100 -3.83 -19.31 5.19
CA THR A 100 -2.87 -18.64 6.05
C THR A 100 -3.54 -17.44 6.72
N ASN A 101 -3.25 -17.18 8.00
CA ASN A 101 -3.72 -15.96 8.64
C ASN A 101 -3.04 -14.74 8.00
N PHE A 102 -3.79 -14.02 7.15
CA PHE A 102 -3.30 -12.86 6.41
C PHE A 102 -2.62 -11.84 7.32
N GLU A 103 -3.32 -11.35 8.35
CA GLU A 103 -2.79 -10.31 9.25
C GLU A 103 -1.48 -10.76 9.90
N LYS A 104 -1.44 -11.98 10.45
CA LYS A 104 -0.22 -12.52 11.08
C LYS A 104 0.92 -12.69 10.08
N LYS A 105 0.62 -13.05 8.82
CA LYS A 105 1.64 -13.16 7.77
C LYS A 105 2.21 -11.80 7.40
N ILE A 106 1.36 -10.77 7.25
CA ILE A 106 1.79 -9.40 6.99
C ILE A 106 2.65 -8.87 8.14
N GLU A 107 2.16 -8.98 9.38
CA GLU A 107 2.90 -8.58 10.59
C GLU A 107 4.27 -9.28 10.67
N SER A 108 4.33 -10.57 10.36
CA SER A 108 5.57 -11.35 10.35
C SER A 108 6.58 -10.85 9.33
N ILE A 109 6.14 -10.54 8.09
CA ILE A 109 7.02 -9.98 7.06
C ILE A 109 7.52 -8.60 7.47
N ILE A 110 6.62 -7.70 7.88
CA ILE A 110 6.97 -6.33 8.26
C ILE A 110 7.95 -6.36 9.45
N SER A 111 7.70 -7.21 10.45
CA SER A 111 8.55 -7.33 11.65
C SER A 111 9.99 -7.77 11.33
N GLN A 112 10.20 -8.63 10.32
CA GLN A 112 11.55 -9.05 9.92
C GLN A 112 12.41 -7.90 9.37
N ILE A 113 11.78 -6.84 8.88
CA ILE A 113 12.44 -5.75 8.16
C ILE A 113 12.20 -4.36 8.78
N SER A 114 11.65 -4.31 10.01
CA SER A 114 11.22 -3.09 10.68
C SER A 114 12.24 -2.46 11.63
N GLY A 115 13.41 -3.08 11.82
CA GLY A 115 14.38 -2.70 12.84
C GLY A 115 13.92 -3.08 14.25
N GLY A 116 13.11 -4.14 14.39
CA GLY A 116 12.57 -4.58 15.68
C GLY A 116 11.36 -3.76 16.16
N ALA A 117 10.67 -3.06 15.26
CA ALA A 117 9.47 -2.31 15.59
C ALA A 117 8.28 -3.23 15.90
N GLU A 118 7.43 -2.82 16.85
CA GLU A 118 6.12 -3.43 17.09
C GLU A 118 5.17 -3.12 15.93
N ILE A 119 4.48 -4.13 15.40
CA ILE A 119 3.57 -3.98 14.25
C ILE A 119 2.14 -4.05 14.74
N GLU A 120 1.32 -3.04 14.43
CA GLU A 120 -0.06 -2.94 14.92
C GLU A 120 -1.03 -2.41 13.86
N ILE A 121 -2.27 -2.92 13.87
CA ILE A 121 -3.39 -2.25 13.21
C ILE A 121 -3.86 -1.12 14.12
N PRO A 122 -3.94 0.14 13.65
CA PRO A 122 -4.35 1.25 14.50
C PRO A 122 -5.79 1.08 15.00
N GLN A 123 -6.08 1.71 16.15
CA GLN A 123 -7.39 1.70 16.79
C GLN A 123 -7.84 3.12 17.13
N GLU A 124 -9.09 3.42 16.83
CA GLU A 124 -9.77 4.66 17.23
C GLU A 124 -11.00 4.27 18.05
N ASN A 125 -11.09 4.76 19.29
CA ASN A 125 -12.18 4.44 20.22
C ASN A 125 -12.43 2.92 20.36
N SER A 126 -11.36 2.13 20.48
CA SER A 126 -11.37 0.66 20.57
C SER A 126 -11.92 -0.06 19.33
N ARG A 127 -12.01 0.63 18.18
CA ARG A 127 -12.41 0.05 16.89
C ARG A 127 -11.19 -0.01 15.99
N TYR A 128 -10.95 -1.16 15.39
CA TYR A 128 -9.78 -1.37 14.53
C TYR A 128 -10.02 -0.81 13.14
N TYR A 129 -8.96 -0.26 12.56
CA TYR A 129 -8.91 0.05 11.14
C TYR A 129 -8.90 -1.23 10.30
N THR A 130 -9.20 -1.11 9.01
CA THR A 130 -8.97 -2.24 8.10
C THR A 130 -7.48 -2.37 7.85
N PRO A 131 -6.86 -3.57 7.93
CA PRO A 131 -5.44 -3.75 7.64
C PRO A 131 -5.11 -3.54 6.16
N ALA A 132 -6.08 -3.80 5.29
CA ALA A 132 -5.94 -3.78 3.84
C ALA A 132 -7.31 -3.50 3.18
N THR A 133 -7.30 -3.28 1.87
CA THR A 133 -8.46 -3.45 0.98
C THR A 133 -8.07 -4.36 -0.18
N ILE A 134 -9.04 -5.04 -0.80
CA ILE A 134 -8.81 -5.77 -2.05
C ILE A 134 -9.28 -4.88 -3.19
N ARG A 135 -8.39 -4.56 -4.13
CA ARG A 135 -8.68 -3.79 -5.34
C ARG A 135 -8.82 -4.72 -6.53
N LEU A 136 -9.92 -4.55 -7.26
CA LEU A 136 -10.21 -5.20 -8.53
C LEU A 136 -10.16 -4.11 -9.60
N VAL A 137 -9.18 -4.17 -10.49
CA VAL A 137 -9.11 -3.27 -11.66
C VAL A 137 -9.62 -4.02 -12.88
N ASN A 138 -10.66 -3.49 -13.51
CA ASN A 138 -11.29 -4.12 -14.67
C ASN A 138 -10.43 -3.89 -15.93
N PRO A 139 -10.39 -4.86 -16.86
CA PRO A 139 -9.85 -4.60 -18.18
C PRO A 139 -10.60 -3.48 -18.88
N GLN A 140 -9.91 -2.76 -19.78
CA GLN A 140 -10.51 -1.74 -20.66
C GLN A 140 -11.10 -0.52 -19.95
N THR A 141 -11.04 -0.44 -18.62
CA THR A 141 -11.38 0.78 -17.86
C THR A 141 -10.16 1.66 -17.59
N GLY A 142 -8.98 1.26 -18.05
CA GLY A 142 -7.70 1.91 -17.78
C GLY A 142 -6.98 1.32 -16.57
N GLY A 143 -6.09 2.10 -15.97
CA GLY A 143 -5.38 1.77 -14.74
C GLY A 143 -5.59 2.82 -13.66
N ILE A 144 -4.91 2.68 -12.52
CA ILE A 144 -4.94 3.72 -11.47
C ILE A 144 -4.03 4.87 -11.93
N PRO A 145 -4.52 6.11 -12.05
CA PRO A 145 -3.75 7.23 -12.59
C PRO A 145 -2.54 7.56 -11.70
N PRO A 146 -1.57 8.34 -12.23
CA PRO A 146 -0.47 8.84 -11.43
C PRO A 146 -0.95 9.60 -10.19
N HIS A 147 -0.46 9.19 -9.03
CA HIS A 147 -0.77 9.80 -7.74
C HIS A 147 0.38 9.57 -6.74
N THR A 148 0.25 10.22 -5.58
CA THR A 148 1.07 9.99 -4.38
C THR A 148 0.18 9.86 -3.16
N GLY A 149 0.62 9.12 -2.14
CA GLY A 149 -0.11 8.99 -0.87
C GLY A 149 -0.23 10.33 -0.13
N SER A 150 0.68 11.28 -0.38
CA SER A 150 0.64 12.65 0.15
C SER A 150 -0.67 13.39 -0.14
N GLU A 151 -1.39 13.03 -1.20
CA GLU A 151 -2.72 13.60 -1.53
C GLU A 151 -3.74 13.39 -0.41
N PHE A 152 -3.60 12.31 0.37
CA PHE A 152 -4.54 11.96 1.42
C PHE A 152 -4.26 12.68 2.75
N LEU A 153 -3.15 13.42 2.88
CA LEU A 153 -2.84 14.16 4.12
C LEU A 153 -3.83 15.27 4.45
N TYR A 154 -4.63 15.72 3.49
CA TYR A 154 -5.69 16.71 3.72
C TYR A 154 -7.08 16.09 3.92
N ASN A 155 -7.18 14.77 3.82
CA ASN A 155 -8.42 14.06 4.08
C ASN A 155 -8.66 13.99 5.59
N ALA A 156 -9.80 14.51 6.04
CA ALA A 156 -10.18 14.55 7.46
C ALA A 156 -10.39 13.14 8.06
N GLY A 157 -10.62 12.11 7.22
CA GLY A 157 -10.68 10.71 7.67
C GLY A 157 -9.39 10.24 8.34
N TYR A 158 -8.26 10.87 8.01
CA TYR A 158 -6.94 10.55 8.54
C TYR A 158 -6.57 11.32 9.81
N ASP A 159 -7.37 12.28 10.27
CA ASP A 159 -6.95 13.22 11.34
C ASP A 159 -6.56 12.52 12.64
N PHE A 160 -7.29 11.47 13.03
CA PHE A 160 -6.92 10.66 14.19
C PHE A 160 -5.57 9.96 13.99
N LEU A 161 -5.35 9.35 12.82
CA LEU A 161 -4.14 8.59 12.52
C LEU A 161 -2.90 9.50 12.35
N LYS A 162 -3.07 10.71 11.82
CA LYS A 162 -2.00 11.74 11.74
C LYS A 162 -1.40 12.07 13.10
N ASN A 163 -2.20 12.01 14.17
CA ASN A 163 -1.72 12.24 15.53
C ASN A 163 -0.93 11.06 16.10
N GLN A 164 -0.95 9.89 15.46
CA GLN A 164 -0.25 8.69 15.94
C GLN A 164 0.96 8.31 15.09
N ALA A 165 0.94 8.62 13.79
CA ALA A 165 1.90 8.14 12.83
C ALA A 165 2.36 9.21 11.83
N ASP A 166 3.59 9.04 11.34
CA ASP A 166 4.18 9.89 10.31
C ASP A 166 3.65 9.53 8.92
N LEU A 167 2.49 10.10 8.59
CA LEU A 167 1.80 9.81 7.34
C LEU A 167 2.45 10.46 6.12
N ALA A 168 3.17 11.57 6.30
CA ALA A 168 3.87 12.26 5.21
C ALA A 168 4.93 11.34 4.59
N ASP A 169 5.52 10.49 5.42
CA ASP A 169 6.58 9.56 5.06
C ASP A 169 6.12 8.09 5.07
N SER A 170 4.82 7.86 4.94
CA SER A 170 4.20 6.55 4.84
C SER A 170 4.62 5.76 3.60
N MET A 171 4.48 4.44 3.68
CA MET A 171 4.80 3.50 2.62
C MET A 171 3.53 2.81 2.15
N SER A 172 3.46 2.52 0.86
CA SER A 172 2.44 1.66 0.28
C SER A 172 2.92 0.22 0.32
N TYR A 173 2.03 -0.72 0.63
CA TYR A 173 2.28 -2.14 0.47
C TYR A 173 1.14 -2.81 -0.28
N PHE A 174 1.43 -3.78 -1.13
CA PHE A 174 0.40 -4.65 -1.70
C PHE A 174 0.96 -5.99 -2.17
N LEU A 175 0.06 -6.96 -2.28
CA LEU A 175 0.27 -8.30 -2.78
C LEU A 175 -0.57 -8.53 -4.04
N VAL A 176 -0.03 -9.31 -4.97
CA VAL A 176 -0.77 -9.77 -6.15
C VAL A 176 -1.55 -11.04 -5.81
N ILE A 177 -2.88 -10.97 -5.90
CA ILE A 177 -3.76 -12.14 -5.77
C ILE A 177 -3.95 -12.78 -7.14
N ASP A 178 -4.20 -11.97 -8.17
CA ASP A 178 -4.43 -12.45 -9.54
C ASP A 178 -3.94 -11.41 -10.56
N LYS A 179 -3.37 -11.90 -11.66
CA LYS A 179 -2.78 -11.04 -12.70
C LYS A 179 -3.74 -10.90 -13.88
N PRO A 180 -3.74 -9.72 -14.53
CA PRO A 180 -4.34 -9.61 -15.85
C PRO A 180 -3.48 -10.33 -16.90
N GLU A 181 -4.02 -10.46 -18.11
CA GLU A 181 -3.30 -11.08 -19.24
C GLU A 181 -2.11 -10.21 -19.69
N SER A 182 -2.27 -8.90 -19.67
CA SER A 182 -1.20 -7.92 -19.90
C SER A 182 -1.53 -6.57 -19.27
N GLY A 183 -0.52 -5.72 -19.13
CA GLY A 183 -0.67 -4.44 -18.46
C GLY A 183 -0.77 -4.59 -16.93
N GLY A 184 -1.30 -3.56 -16.26
CA GLY A 184 -1.49 -3.56 -14.81
C GLY A 184 -0.19 -3.53 -13.98
N GLU A 185 0.95 -3.22 -14.60
CA GLU A 185 2.22 -3.04 -13.92
C GLU A 185 2.17 -1.84 -12.98
N LEU A 186 2.93 -1.90 -11.88
CA LEU A 186 3.20 -0.73 -11.06
C LEU A 186 4.31 0.07 -11.76
N VAL A 187 3.99 1.28 -12.18
CA VAL A 187 4.98 2.20 -12.78
C VAL A 187 5.38 3.22 -11.71
N ILE A 188 6.68 3.28 -11.42
CA ILE A 188 7.28 4.20 -10.46
C ILE A 188 8.09 5.24 -11.22
N TYR A 189 7.79 6.50 -10.99
CA TYR A 189 8.46 7.63 -11.63
C TYR A 189 9.57 8.18 -10.72
N ASP A 190 10.69 8.60 -11.31
CA ASP A 190 11.72 9.40 -10.67
C ASP A 190 11.22 10.86 -10.51
N LEU A 191 10.11 10.99 -9.78
CA LEU A 191 9.38 12.21 -9.53
C LEU A 191 8.80 12.14 -8.11
N PHE A 192 9.27 13.03 -7.26
CA PHE A 192 8.97 13.04 -5.84
C PHE A 192 8.10 14.25 -5.47
N LEU A 193 7.13 14.01 -4.60
CA LEU A 193 6.29 15.02 -3.97
C LEU A 193 6.19 14.70 -2.48
N SER A 194 7.08 15.28 -1.68
CA SER A 194 6.87 15.34 -0.24
C SER A 194 5.84 16.42 0.07
N ALA A 195 4.79 16.08 0.82
CA ALA A 195 3.83 17.04 1.32
C ALA A 195 4.24 17.67 2.66
N THR A 196 5.38 17.29 3.22
CA THR A 196 5.97 17.97 4.37
C THR A 196 6.17 19.44 4.02
N ASP A 197 5.64 20.33 4.86
CA ASP A 197 5.68 21.79 4.70
C ASP A 197 5.00 22.37 3.43
N LYS A 198 4.18 21.58 2.71
CA LYS A 198 3.37 22.06 1.59
C LYS A 198 1.97 22.41 2.05
N THR A 199 1.30 23.37 1.40
CA THR A 199 -0.14 23.61 1.57
C THR A 199 -0.96 22.76 0.59
N GLN A 200 -2.29 22.76 0.72
CA GLN A 200 -3.18 22.12 -0.25
C GLN A 200 -3.06 22.78 -1.64
N GLU A 201 -2.88 24.10 -1.70
CA GLU A 201 -2.67 24.84 -2.95
C GLU A 201 -1.36 24.43 -3.64
N ASP A 202 -0.28 24.23 -2.88
CA ASP A 202 1.00 23.78 -3.42
C ASP A 202 0.88 22.39 -4.07
N LEU A 203 0.14 21.48 -3.42
CA LEU A 203 -0.13 20.17 -3.99
C LEU A 203 -0.96 20.29 -5.28
N LEU A 204 -2.03 21.08 -5.27
CA LEU A 204 -2.87 21.28 -6.46
C LEU A 204 -2.05 21.84 -7.64
N ALA A 205 -1.21 22.84 -7.38
CA ALA A 205 -0.32 23.41 -8.39
C ALA A 205 0.65 22.36 -8.96
N PHE A 206 1.18 21.48 -8.11
CA PHE A 206 2.01 20.37 -8.56
C PHE A 206 1.24 19.42 -9.49
N PHE A 207 0.00 19.06 -9.14
CA PHE A 207 -0.82 18.13 -9.94
C PHE A 207 -1.26 18.70 -11.28
N LEU A 208 -1.48 20.00 -11.38
CA LEU A 208 -1.77 20.66 -12.66
C LEU A 208 -0.62 20.51 -13.67
N ASP A 209 0.62 20.40 -13.19
CA ASP A 209 1.83 20.25 -14.00
C ASP A 209 2.39 18.81 -13.94
N VAL A 210 1.63 17.84 -13.40
CA VAL A 210 2.16 16.47 -13.22
C VAL A 210 2.38 15.77 -14.55
N LYS A 211 1.51 16.01 -15.52
CA LYS A 211 1.55 15.34 -16.82
C LYS A 211 2.82 15.68 -17.59
N THR A 212 3.16 16.97 -17.67
CA THR A 212 4.37 17.46 -18.33
C THR A 212 5.64 16.93 -17.66
N LYS A 213 5.65 16.83 -16.32
CA LYS A 213 6.76 16.25 -15.55
C LYS A 213 6.93 14.75 -15.77
N ILE A 214 5.81 14.02 -15.82
CA ILE A 214 5.80 12.57 -16.04
C ILE A 214 6.33 12.20 -17.43
N ASP A 215 6.01 12.99 -18.45
CA ASP A 215 6.41 12.70 -19.83
C ASP A 215 7.95 12.76 -20.04
N VAL A 216 8.68 13.39 -19.12
CA VAL A 216 10.14 13.59 -19.23
C VAL A 216 10.94 12.94 -18.11
N CYS A 217 10.30 12.38 -17.07
CA CYS A 217 11.02 11.75 -15.97
C CYS A 217 11.39 10.30 -16.29
N SER A 218 12.47 9.82 -15.68
CA SER A 218 12.83 8.40 -15.74
C SER A 218 11.80 7.58 -14.96
N GLN A 219 11.58 6.33 -15.36
CA GLN A 219 10.63 5.45 -14.68
C GLN A 219 11.13 4.00 -14.68
N ILE A 220 10.64 3.23 -13.71
CA ILE A 220 10.73 1.77 -13.72
C ILE A 220 9.32 1.17 -13.75
N SER A 221 9.19 0.01 -14.40
CA SER A 221 7.96 -0.76 -14.41
C SER A 221 8.17 -2.06 -13.65
N LEU A 222 7.31 -2.33 -12.68
CA LEU A 222 7.37 -3.49 -11.81
C LEU A 222 6.15 -4.37 -12.09
N ASN A 223 6.42 -5.61 -12.48
CA ASN A 223 5.41 -6.62 -12.77
C ASN A 223 5.54 -7.79 -11.76
N PRO A 224 5.14 -7.59 -10.49
CA PRO A 224 5.20 -8.64 -9.47
C PRO A 224 4.36 -9.86 -9.88
N ASP A 225 4.83 -11.06 -9.52
CA ASP A 225 4.08 -12.29 -9.76
C ASP A 225 3.04 -12.54 -8.67
N VAL A 226 2.13 -13.48 -8.95
CA VAL A 226 1.10 -13.88 -7.99
C VAL A 226 1.75 -14.34 -6.69
N GLY A 227 1.34 -13.73 -5.56
CA GLY A 227 1.88 -13.98 -4.23
C GLY A 227 3.07 -13.11 -3.84
N ASP A 228 3.64 -12.34 -4.77
CA ASP A 228 4.69 -11.37 -4.46
C ASP A 228 4.11 -10.13 -3.77
N MET A 229 4.89 -9.57 -2.85
CA MET A 229 4.60 -8.31 -2.16
C MET A 229 5.51 -7.20 -2.66
N ILE A 230 4.96 -6.00 -2.79
CA ILE A 230 5.73 -4.77 -2.95
C ILE A 230 5.55 -3.91 -1.71
N ILE A 231 6.64 -3.30 -1.23
CA ILE A 231 6.63 -2.22 -0.23
C ILE A 231 7.50 -1.08 -0.76
N PHE A 232 6.98 0.14 -0.79
CA PHE A 232 7.72 1.30 -1.31
C PHE A 232 7.22 2.61 -0.70
N LYS A 233 8.01 3.68 -0.87
CA LYS A 233 7.71 5.04 -0.38
C LYS A 233 6.60 5.72 -1.21
N GLY A 234 5.41 5.13 -1.21
CA GLY A 234 4.28 5.60 -2.01
C GLY A 234 3.70 6.94 -1.58
N SER A 235 4.02 7.44 -0.38
CA SER A 235 3.61 8.79 0.04
C SER A 235 4.30 9.88 -0.77
N THR A 236 5.56 9.68 -1.16
CA THR A 236 6.38 10.69 -1.82
C THR A 236 6.61 10.39 -3.29
N ILE A 237 6.78 9.11 -3.66
CA ILE A 237 7.15 8.73 -5.02
C ILE A 237 5.90 8.65 -5.89
N MET A 238 5.89 9.42 -6.99
CA MET A 238 4.81 9.38 -7.99
C MET A 238 4.73 7.99 -8.60
N HIS A 239 3.52 7.43 -8.63
CA HIS A 239 3.30 6.09 -9.14
C HIS A 239 1.92 5.92 -9.75
N LYS A 240 1.79 4.94 -10.66
CA LYS A 240 0.52 4.54 -11.27
C LYS A 240 0.41 3.04 -11.40
N VAL A 241 -0.79 2.55 -11.66
CA VAL A 241 -1.00 1.22 -12.23
C VAL A 241 -1.27 1.40 -13.71
N ALA A 242 -0.50 0.73 -14.56
CA ALA A 242 -0.72 0.75 -16.00
C ALA A 242 -2.11 0.20 -16.37
N ASN A 243 -2.56 0.50 -17.59
CA ASN A 243 -3.85 0.01 -18.07
C ASN A 243 -3.93 -1.51 -17.95
N VAL A 244 -5.08 -2.01 -17.49
CA VAL A 244 -5.34 -3.45 -17.45
C VAL A 244 -5.97 -3.87 -18.77
N GLU A 245 -5.36 -4.85 -19.42
CA GLU A 245 -5.75 -5.32 -20.75
C GLU A 245 -6.19 -6.80 -20.73
N GLY A 246 -6.93 -7.20 -21.76
CA GLY A 246 -7.45 -8.57 -21.90
C GLY A 246 -8.83 -8.77 -21.28
N THR A 247 -9.10 -9.95 -20.72
CA THR A 247 -10.40 -10.30 -20.13
C THR A 247 -10.37 -10.50 -18.62
N GLN A 248 -9.18 -10.62 -18.04
CA GLN A 248 -8.97 -10.90 -16.62
C GLN A 248 -8.69 -9.64 -15.81
N LYS A 249 -9.42 -9.48 -14.70
CA LYS A 249 -9.21 -8.38 -13.75
C LYS A 249 -7.85 -8.53 -13.06
N ARG A 250 -7.23 -7.41 -12.72
CA ARG A 250 -6.09 -7.37 -11.80
C ARG A 250 -6.61 -7.36 -10.36
N LEU A 251 -6.22 -8.32 -9.54
CA LEU A 251 -6.59 -8.39 -8.12
C LEU A 251 -5.36 -8.18 -7.24
N THR A 252 -5.42 -7.18 -6.36
CA THR A 252 -4.40 -6.95 -5.33
C THR A 252 -5.01 -6.71 -3.97
N ILE A 253 -4.34 -7.16 -2.91
CA ILE A 253 -4.67 -6.82 -1.53
C ILE A 253 -3.53 -6.01 -0.92
N GLY A 254 -3.84 -4.91 -0.26
CA GLY A 254 -2.81 -4.05 0.29
C GLY A 254 -3.35 -2.84 1.00
N GLY A 255 -2.44 -1.95 1.38
CA GLY A 255 -2.71 -0.75 2.13
C GLY A 255 -1.46 0.08 2.29
N PHE A 256 -1.34 0.71 3.45
CA PHE A 256 -0.28 1.62 3.81
C PHE A 256 0.31 1.23 5.17
N LEU A 257 1.53 1.69 5.42
CA LEU A 257 2.17 1.58 6.73
C LEU A 257 3.00 2.83 7.03
N ALA A 258 3.13 3.17 8.32
CA ALA A 258 3.89 4.33 8.77
C ALA A 258 4.47 4.09 10.17
N PHE A 259 5.61 4.71 10.44
CA PHE A 259 6.18 4.73 11.79
C PHE A 259 5.32 5.60 12.72
N SER A 260 5.21 5.19 13.98
CA SER A 260 4.58 5.99 15.03
C SER A 260 5.39 7.25 15.33
N HIS A 261 4.71 8.30 15.80
CA HIS A 261 5.39 9.46 16.41
C HIS A 261 5.99 9.11 17.77
N GLU A 262 5.36 8.19 18.51
CA GLU A 262 5.84 7.79 19.83
C GLU A 262 7.03 6.82 19.72
N GLU A 263 8.09 7.12 20.48
CA GLU A 263 9.15 6.19 20.85
C GLU A 263 8.75 5.51 22.16
N ARG A 264 8.61 4.18 22.18
CA ARG A 264 8.31 3.49 23.45
C ARG A 264 9.60 3.31 24.24
N SER A 265 9.77 4.14 25.28
CA SER A 265 10.79 3.95 26.32
C SER A 265 10.40 2.78 27.24
N SER A 266 10.55 1.54 26.79
CA SER A 266 10.60 0.38 27.70
C SER A 266 12.05 0.10 28.05
N GLY A 267 12.39 -0.07 29.33
CA GLY A 267 13.75 -0.18 29.87
C GLY A 267 14.64 -1.34 29.35
N GLU A 268 14.33 -1.91 28.19
CA GLU A 268 15.11 -2.93 27.48
C GLU A 268 15.50 -2.51 26.04
N GLY A 269 15.22 -1.28 25.63
CA GLY A 269 15.60 -0.74 24.32
C GLY A 269 14.52 0.17 23.72
N GLU A 270 14.93 1.08 22.84
CA GLU A 270 14.04 1.96 22.07
C GLU A 270 13.30 1.13 21.01
N HIS A 271 12.01 0.85 21.20
CA HIS A 271 11.20 0.17 20.19
C HIS A 271 10.25 1.17 19.54
N LYS A 272 10.44 1.41 18.23
CA LYS A 272 9.49 2.14 17.39
C LYS A 272 8.26 1.27 17.15
N LYS A 273 7.11 1.88 16.88
CA LYS A 273 5.91 1.15 16.40
C LYS A 273 5.69 1.46 14.92
N ILE A 274 5.13 0.51 14.19
CA ILE A 274 4.65 0.70 12.83
C ILE A 274 3.15 0.37 12.81
N TYR A 275 2.36 1.33 12.35
CA TYR A 275 0.96 1.12 12.06
C TYR A 275 0.77 0.72 10.60
N TYR A 276 -0.19 -0.17 10.32
CA TYR A 276 -0.59 -0.51 8.95
C TYR A 276 -2.12 -0.55 8.80
N TRP A 277 -2.64 -0.03 7.68
CA TRP A 277 -4.06 0.17 7.43
C TRP A 277 -4.37 0.26 5.92
N SER A 278 -5.62 0.51 5.51
CA SER A 278 -5.96 0.92 4.12
C SER A 278 -7.09 1.94 4.06
#